data_AF-A0A8B2NFQ3-F1
#
_entry.id   AF-A0A8B2NFQ3-F1
#
_cell.length_a   1.000
_cell.length_b   1.000
_cell.length_c   1.000
_cell.angle_alpha   90.00
_cell.angle_beta   90.00
_cell.angle_gamma   90.00
#
_symmetry.space_group_name_H-M   'P 1'
#
loop_
_entity.id
_entity.type
_entity.pdbx_description
1 polymer ?
#
loop_
_entity_poly.entity_id
_entity_poly.type
_entity_poly.pdbx_seq_one_letter_code
_entity_poly.pdbx_strand_id
1 'polypeptide(L)'
;MRGQPGFFDVEDRLQRLSDLGDQLDAFARVVDFEMFRPELEAALDYSDRAKGGRPPFDPVLMFKILVIQASNNLSDDRAEFLINDRLSFMRFLGLGLADKAPDAKTIWFFRERLTRAGAIEGLFTRFDAAVREAGYIPMSGQIVDASLIAAPKQRNSDGEKADIKAGRVPEAWQSHPAKLRQKDCDARWTLVFGKARERDDGTRHADIAIPVFGYKNHISIDRRHGFIRKWDVTDAAAHDGAMLRRGLLDRSNTASTVWADSAYRSKANEAFMDAHGFNSEVHRRKPKGRLMAPNIRRGNAARSAVRAAVEPVFSHQKGAMALTVRTVGIARAKAKIGLANLTYNIRRLVFHERRAGLA
;
A
#
# COMPACT_ATOMS: atom_id res chain seq x y z
N MET A 1 9.42 31.41 -41.26
CA MET A 1 9.35 31.49 -39.79
C MET A 1 8.80 30.17 -39.26
N ARG A 2 9.66 29.27 -38.79
CA ARG A 2 9.25 28.06 -38.05
C ARG A 2 10.03 28.09 -36.75
N GLY A 3 9.36 28.33 -35.62
CA GLY A 3 10.05 28.37 -34.33
C GLY A 3 9.34 29.08 -33.18
N GLN A 4 8.23 29.80 -33.41
CA GLN A 4 7.39 30.27 -32.30
C GLN A 4 6.31 29.23 -32.01
N PRO A 5 6.19 28.75 -30.76
CA PRO A 5 5.06 27.93 -30.35
C PRO A 5 3.76 28.74 -30.52
N GLY A 6 2.75 28.11 -31.09
CA GLY A 6 1.40 28.64 -31.18
C GLY A 6 0.80 28.86 -29.79
N PHE A 7 -0.15 29.78 -29.70
CA PHE A 7 -0.76 30.20 -28.44
C PHE A 7 -1.46 29.04 -27.69
N PHE A 8 -1.89 28.00 -28.41
CA PHE A 8 -2.60 26.83 -27.87
C PHE A 8 -1.78 25.53 -27.91
N ASP A 9 -0.51 25.58 -28.32
CA ASP A 9 0.29 24.37 -28.54
C ASP A 9 0.44 23.52 -27.26
N VAL A 10 0.45 24.16 -26.09
CA VAL A 10 0.55 23.49 -24.79
C VAL A 10 -0.79 22.85 -24.41
N GLU A 11 -1.89 23.60 -24.55
CA GLU A 11 -3.24 23.10 -24.30
C GLU A 11 -3.58 21.91 -25.22
N ASP A 12 -3.31 22.01 -26.52
CA ASP A 12 -3.55 20.95 -27.50
C ASP A 12 -2.76 19.69 -27.17
N ARG A 13 -1.51 19.85 -26.73
CA ARG A 13 -0.67 18.73 -26.28
C ARG A 13 -1.22 18.08 -25.01
N LEU A 14 -1.66 18.88 -24.04
CA LEU A 14 -2.27 18.38 -22.79
C LEU A 14 -3.62 17.70 -23.05
N GLN A 15 -4.42 18.22 -23.98
CA GLN A 15 -5.66 17.59 -24.41
C GLN A 15 -5.38 16.23 -25.06
N ARG A 16 -4.42 16.18 -25.99
CA ARG A 16 -4.00 14.91 -26.61
C ARG A 16 -3.49 13.89 -25.59
N LEU A 17 -2.78 14.32 -24.54
CA LEU A 17 -2.38 13.44 -23.45
C LEU A 17 -3.58 12.91 -22.66
N SER A 18 -4.60 13.75 -22.47
CA SER A 18 -5.86 13.35 -21.81
C SER A 18 -6.57 12.29 -22.64
N ASP A 19 -6.62 12.46 -23.98
CA ASP A 19 -7.23 11.52 -24.91
C ASP A 19 -6.48 10.18 -24.97
N LEU A 20 -5.15 10.21 -24.82
CA LEU A 20 -4.31 9.01 -24.70
C LEU A 20 -4.44 8.31 -23.34
N GLY A 21 -5.15 8.90 -22.39
CA GLY A 21 -5.45 8.30 -21.09
C GLY A 21 -4.48 8.68 -19.98
N ASP A 22 -4.20 9.97 -19.80
CA ASP A 22 -3.45 10.47 -18.64
C ASP A 22 -4.08 10.00 -17.31
N GLN A 23 -3.35 9.16 -16.59
CA GLN A 23 -3.78 8.60 -15.32
C GLN A 23 -3.92 9.67 -14.23
N LEU A 24 -3.02 10.67 -14.21
CA LEU A 24 -3.04 11.70 -13.17
C LEU A 24 -4.18 12.68 -13.37
N ASP A 25 -4.48 13.02 -14.63
CA ASP A 25 -5.69 13.80 -14.95
C ASP A 25 -6.95 13.06 -14.50
N ALA A 26 -7.02 11.74 -14.74
CA ALA A 26 -8.13 10.93 -14.25
C ALA A 26 -8.24 10.90 -12.72
N PHE A 27 -7.11 10.94 -12.00
CA PHE A 27 -7.11 11.04 -10.53
C PHE A 27 -7.69 12.37 -10.08
N ALA A 28 -7.26 13.48 -10.69
CA ALA A 28 -7.72 14.82 -10.35
C ALA A 28 -9.22 15.03 -10.66
N ARG A 29 -9.76 14.38 -11.70
CA ARG A 29 -11.19 14.46 -12.03
C ARG A 29 -12.09 13.71 -11.06
N VAL A 30 -11.62 12.59 -10.53
CA VAL A 30 -12.43 11.67 -9.71
C VAL A 30 -12.31 11.94 -8.22
N VAL A 31 -11.18 12.49 -7.78
CA VAL A 31 -10.91 12.76 -6.37
C VAL A 31 -10.69 14.25 -6.17
N ASP A 32 -11.56 14.85 -5.36
CA ASP A 32 -11.28 16.17 -4.79
C ASP A 32 -10.23 16.03 -3.69
N PHE A 33 -8.98 16.39 -4.02
CA PHE A 33 -7.87 16.30 -3.08
C PHE A 33 -7.95 17.31 -1.93
N GLU A 34 -8.79 18.34 -2.03
CA GLU A 34 -9.02 19.28 -0.93
C GLU A 34 -9.68 18.61 0.28
N MET A 35 -10.38 17.48 0.08
CA MET A 35 -11.00 16.75 1.17
C MET A 35 -10.02 16.23 2.23
N PHE A 36 -8.73 16.16 1.90
CA PHE A 36 -7.63 15.74 2.79
C PHE A 36 -6.99 16.89 3.56
N ARG A 37 -7.29 18.15 3.20
CA ARG A 37 -6.67 19.33 3.80
C ARG A 37 -6.78 19.34 5.34
N PRO A 38 -7.96 19.06 5.95
CA PRO A 38 -8.09 19.11 7.40
C PRO A 38 -7.13 18.15 8.11
N GLU A 39 -7.03 16.90 7.63
CA GLU A 39 -6.13 15.89 8.20
C GLU A 39 -4.66 16.22 7.96
N LEU A 40 -4.33 16.82 6.81
CA LEU A 40 -2.97 17.23 6.49
C LEU A 40 -2.51 18.41 7.35
N GLU A 41 -3.36 19.42 7.52
CA GLU A 41 -3.05 20.61 8.33
C GLU A 41 -2.89 20.24 9.81
N ALA A 42 -3.79 19.39 10.34
CA ALA A 42 -3.70 18.87 11.69
C ALA A 42 -2.38 18.09 11.94
N ALA A 43 -1.89 17.36 10.93
CA ALA A 43 -0.68 16.57 11.04
C ALA A 43 0.63 17.38 10.90
N LEU A 44 0.59 18.48 10.16
CA LEU A 44 1.80 19.25 9.85
C LEU A 44 2.19 20.23 10.95
N ASP A 45 1.24 20.58 11.82
CA ASP A 45 1.40 21.47 12.98
C ASP A 45 2.34 22.64 12.66
N TYR A 46 2.00 23.38 11.59
CA TYR A 46 2.81 24.53 11.20
C TYR A 46 2.67 25.60 12.28
N SER A 47 3.67 25.66 13.16
CA SER A 47 3.76 26.65 14.23
C SER A 47 3.54 28.07 13.72
N ASP A 48 2.97 28.90 14.59
CA ASP A 48 2.59 30.28 14.34
C ASP A 48 3.62 31.07 13.51
N ARG A 49 3.15 31.75 12.46
CA ARG A 49 3.97 32.39 11.40
C ARG A 49 4.75 33.63 11.89
N ALA A 50 4.74 33.89 13.20
CA ALA A 50 5.38 35.02 13.86
C ALA A 50 6.91 35.09 13.65
N LYS A 51 7.57 33.98 13.30
CA LYS A 51 9.05 33.92 13.21
C LYS A 51 9.67 34.17 11.84
N GLY A 52 8.88 34.55 10.82
CA GLY A 52 9.42 34.99 9.52
C GLY A 52 10.22 33.92 8.77
N GLY A 53 9.58 33.25 7.82
CA GLY A 53 10.23 32.26 6.95
C GLY A 53 9.51 32.14 5.61
N ARG A 54 10.14 31.48 4.63
CA ARG A 54 9.49 31.19 3.35
C ARG A 54 8.20 30.41 3.60
N PRO A 55 7.06 30.81 3.00
CA PRO A 55 5.80 30.08 3.16
C PRO A 55 5.98 28.60 2.83
N PRO A 56 5.45 27.68 3.66
CA PRO A 56 5.45 26.27 3.33
C PRO A 56 4.65 26.04 2.05
N PHE A 57 5.01 25.01 1.30
CA PHE A 57 4.21 24.56 0.17
C PHE A 57 2.81 24.13 0.64
N ASP A 58 1.83 24.25 -0.25
CA ASP A 58 0.47 23.80 0.02
C ASP A 58 0.44 22.30 0.40
N PRO A 59 -0.20 21.91 1.52
CA PRO A 59 -0.26 20.52 1.95
C PRO A 59 -0.88 19.58 0.91
N VAL A 60 -1.89 20.03 0.18
CA VAL A 60 -2.59 19.22 -0.83
C VAL A 60 -1.67 18.97 -2.03
N LEU A 61 -0.94 19.99 -2.50
CA LEU A 61 0.12 19.83 -3.49
C LEU A 61 1.18 18.82 -3.04
N MET A 62 1.67 18.93 -1.81
CA MET A 62 2.67 18.00 -1.26
C MET A 62 2.13 16.57 -1.15
N PHE A 63 0.86 16.41 -0.79
CA PHE A 63 0.21 15.10 -0.75
C PHE A 63 0.04 14.49 -2.15
N LYS A 64 -0.34 15.28 -3.15
CA LYS A 64 -0.40 14.85 -4.56
C LYS A 64 0.96 14.34 -5.05
N ILE A 65 2.08 14.95 -4.62
CA ILE A 65 3.43 14.45 -4.90
C ILE A 65 3.63 13.04 -4.31
N LEU A 66 3.17 12.79 -3.07
CA LEU A 66 3.26 11.46 -2.48
C LEU A 66 2.43 10.42 -3.24
N VAL A 67 1.28 10.81 -3.79
CA VAL A 67 0.45 9.94 -4.65
C VAL A 67 1.21 9.60 -5.95
N ILE A 68 1.86 10.58 -6.58
CA ILE A 68 2.75 10.35 -7.74
C ILE A 68 3.87 9.39 -7.38
N GLN A 69 4.55 9.60 -6.24
CA GLN A 69 5.64 8.74 -5.77
C GLN A 69 5.17 7.31 -5.55
N ALA A 70 4.02 7.13 -4.91
CA ALA A 70 3.43 5.82 -4.63
C ALA A 70 2.99 5.09 -5.91
N SER A 71 2.41 5.81 -6.88
CA SER A 71 1.98 5.21 -8.15
C SER A 71 3.16 4.76 -9.04
N ASN A 72 4.32 5.41 -8.93
CA ASN A 72 5.46 5.20 -9.84
C ASN A 72 6.73 4.67 -9.14
N ASN A 73 6.66 4.38 -7.83
CA ASN A 73 7.80 3.95 -7.00
C ASN A 73 9.04 4.87 -7.05
N LEU A 74 8.81 6.17 -7.11
CA LEU A 74 9.88 7.15 -7.27
C LEU A 74 10.64 7.36 -5.95
N SER A 75 11.94 7.64 -6.06
CA SER A 75 12.69 8.27 -4.96
C SER A 75 12.34 9.75 -4.85
N ASP A 76 12.76 10.40 -3.77
CA ASP A 76 12.55 11.84 -3.58
C ASP A 76 13.29 12.64 -4.66
N ASP A 77 14.56 12.31 -4.95
CA ASP A 77 15.34 12.96 -6.03
C ASP A 77 14.72 12.74 -7.41
N ARG A 78 14.21 11.53 -7.68
CA ARG A 78 13.59 11.23 -8.97
C ARG A 78 12.23 11.92 -9.11
N ALA A 79 11.50 12.10 -8.01
CA ALA A 79 10.26 12.84 -7.98
C ALA A 79 10.52 14.33 -8.29
N GLU A 80 11.50 14.95 -7.63
CA GLU A 80 11.92 16.33 -7.93
C GLU A 80 12.27 16.48 -9.43
N PHE A 81 13.12 15.61 -9.97
CA PHE A 81 13.47 15.64 -11.38
C PHE A 81 12.23 15.53 -12.29
N LEU A 82 11.36 14.54 -12.04
CA LEU A 82 10.20 14.28 -12.91
C LEU A 82 9.12 15.35 -12.82
N ILE A 83 8.98 16.03 -11.68
CA ILE A 83 8.07 17.17 -11.55
C ILE A 83 8.52 18.33 -12.45
N ASN A 84 9.83 18.59 -12.52
CA ASN A 84 10.38 19.63 -13.41
C ASN A 84 10.41 19.21 -14.89
N ASP A 85 10.51 17.91 -15.18
CA ASP A 85 10.62 17.38 -16.55
C ASP A 85 9.24 17.16 -17.23
N ARG A 86 8.22 16.73 -16.47
CA ARG A 86 6.94 16.26 -17.05
C ARG A 86 5.80 17.25 -16.87
N LEU A 87 5.29 17.76 -17.99
CA LEU A 87 4.11 18.63 -18.02
C LEU A 87 2.86 17.98 -17.40
N SER A 88 2.65 16.66 -17.53
CA SER A 88 1.52 15.99 -16.89
C SER A 88 1.60 16.00 -15.37
N PHE A 89 2.82 15.96 -14.80
CA PHE A 89 3.02 16.04 -13.35
C PHE A 89 2.76 17.47 -12.88
N MET A 90 3.28 18.47 -13.60
CA MET A 90 3.02 19.88 -13.31
C MET A 90 1.53 20.20 -13.35
N ARG A 91 0.82 19.75 -14.39
CA ARG A 91 -0.63 19.91 -14.53
C ARG A 91 -1.39 19.30 -13.34
N PHE A 92 -1.06 18.07 -12.95
CA PHE A 92 -1.71 17.41 -11.80
C PHE A 92 -1.48 18.16 -10.48
N LEU A 93 -0.28 18.71 -10.30
CA LEU A 93 0.10 19.49 -9.12
C LEU A 93 -0.42 20.93 -9.14
N GLY A 94 -0.93 21.41 -10.28
CA GLY A 94 -1.34 22.82 -10.44
C GLY A 94 -0.16 23.79 -10.51
N LEU A 95 1.01 23.32 -10.94
CA LEU A 95 2.21 24.15 -11.10
C LEU A 95 2.30 24.71 -12.53
N GLY A 96 2.51 26.02 -12.63
CA GLY A 96 2.90 26.69 -13.87
C GLY A 96 4.39 26.50 -14.20
N LEU A 97 4.78 26.80 -15.44
CA LEU A 97 6.17 26.64 -15.92
C LEU A 97 7.20 27.48 -15.14
N ALA A 98 6.77 28.60 -14.56
CA ALA A 98 7.62 29.47 -13.75
C ALA A 98 7.60 29.12 -12.26
N ASP A 99 6.70 28.24 -11.82
CA ASP A 99 6.55 27.90 -10.40
C ASP A 99 7.68 26.99 -9.94
N LYS A 100 8.16 27.23 -8.72
CA LYS A 100 9.21 26.40 -8.14
C LYS A 100 8.64 25.08 -7.62
N ALA A 101 9.10 23.97 -8.18
CA ALA A 101 8.82 22.64 -7.65
C ALA A 101 9.47 22.41 -6.26
N PRO A 102 8.83 21.61 -5.37
CA PRO A 102 9.46 21.18 -4.13
C PRO A 102 10.69 20.30 -4.37
N ASP A 103 11.76 20.56 -3.61
CA ASP A 103 12.97 19.74 -3.67
C ASP A 103 12.81 18.39 -2.92
N ALA A 104 13.73 17.46 -3.16
CA ALA A 104 13.73 16.13 -2.58
C ALA A 104 13.71 16.15 -1.05
N LYS A 105 14.43 17.10 -0.43
CA LYS A 105 14.48 17.26 1.03
C LYS A 105 13.12 17.68 1.58
N THR A 106 12.44 18.60 0.89
CA THR A 106 11.11 19.10 1.25
C THR A 106 10.09 17.97 1.20
N ILE A 107 10.12 17.15 0.15
CA ILE A 107 9.28 15.95 0.03
C ILE A 107 9.57 14.97 1.17
N TRP A 108 10.84 14.74 1.47
CA TRP A 108 11.25 13.87 2.57
C TRP A 108 10.76 14.36 3.93
N PHE A 109 10.97 15.64 4.26
CA PHE A 109 10.54 16.25 5.52
C PHE A 109 9.01 16.18 5.69
N PHE A 110 8.26 16.44 4.62
CA PHE A 110 6.80 16.36 4.63
C PHE A 110 6.33 14.95 4.98
N ARG A 111 6.86 13.93 4.29
CA ARG A 111 6.53 12.52 4.56
C ARG A 111 6.94 12.10 5.98
N GLU A 112 8.09 12.55 6.47
CA GLU A 112 8.55 12.27 7.83
C GLU A 112 7.60 12.86 8.89
N ARG A 113 7.10 14.09 8.68
CA ARG A 113 6.10 14.71 9.58
C ARG A 113 4.80 13.90 9.61
N LEU A 114 4.26 13.56 8.44
CA LEU A 114 3.04 12.72 8.35
C LEU A 114 3.24 11.35 9.01
N THR A 115 4.44 10.77 8.88
CA THR A 115 4.77 9.49 9.52
C THR A 115 4.79 9.60 11.04
N ARG A 116 5.39 10.66 11.59
CA ARG A 116 5.45 10.90 13.04
C ARG A 116 4.07 11.19 13.63
N ALA A 117 3.24 11.91 12.89
CA ALA A 117 1.87 12.22 13.29
C ALA A 117 0.90 11.04 13.12
N GLY A 118 1.30 9.94 12.48
CA GLY A 118 0.39 8.82 12.18
C GLY A 118 -0.72 9.17 11.17
N ALA A 119 -0.56 10.26 10.42
CA ALA A 119 -1.63 10.88 9.63
C ALA A 119 -2.13 10.02 8.46
N ILE A 120 -1.31 9.07 7.98
CA ILE A 120 -1.67 8.22 6.83
C ILE A 120 -2.93 7.39 7.10
N GLU A 121 -3.15 6.95 8.34
CA GLU A 121 -4.38 6.24 8.71
C GLU A 121 -5.61 7.16 8.68
N GLY A 122 -5.45 8.41 9.09
CA GLY A 122 -6.47 9.45 9.00
C GLY A 122 -6.86 9.74 7.55
N LEU A 123 -5.87 9.96 6.68
CA LEU A 123 -6.09 10.16 5.24
C LEU A 123 -6.81 8.97 4.61
N PHE A 124 -6.41 7.75 4.97
CA PHE A 124 -7.07 6.55 4.48
C PHE A 124 -8.53 6.47 4.92
N THR A 125 -8.80 6.80 6.18
CA THR A 125 -10.17 6.81 6.74
C THR A 125 -11.04 7.87 6.06
N ARG A 126 -10.50 9.07 5.82
CA ARG A 126 -11.18 10.14 5.09
C ARG A 126 -11.54 9.72 3.67
N PHE A 127 -10.61 9.05 2.96
CA PHE A 127 -10.89 8.53 1.63
C PHE A 127 -11.94 7.40 1.66
N ASP A 128 -11.88 6.49 2.62
CA ASP A 128 -12.89 5.43 2.76
C ASP A 128 -14.30 6.00 2.99
N ALA A 129 -14.42 7.08 3.78
CA ALA A 129 -15.67 7.80 3.97
C ALA A 129 -16.19 8.39 2.65
N ALA A 130 -15.35 9.09 1.90
CA ALA A 130 -15.73 9.65 0.59
C ALA A 130 -16.16 8.56 -0.41
N VAL A 131 -15.48 7.41 -0.43
CA VAL A 131 -15.87 6.27 -1.28
C VAL A 131 -17.24 5.71 -0.88
N ARG A 132 -17.60 5.69 0.41
CA ARG A 132 -18.92 5.26 0.87
C ARG A 132 -20.00 6.28 0.50
N GLU A 133 -19.71 7.57 0.64
CA GLU A 133 -20.60 8.66 0.23
C GLU A 133 -20.88 8.63 -1.27
N ALA A 134 -19.89 8.25 -2.09
CA ALA A 134 -20.05 8.00 -3.52
C ALA A 134 -20.85 6.73 -3.87
N GLY A 135 -21.38 6.00 -2.87
CA GLY A 135 -22.26 4.84 -3.07
C GLY A 135 -21.56 3.48 -3.12
N TYR A 136 -20.23 3.42 -2.97
CA TYR A 136 -19.46 2.17 -2.97
C TYR A 136 -19.45 1.53 -1.57
N ILE A 137 -20.63 1.14 -1.09
CA ILE A 137 -20.83 0.57 0.25
C ILE A 137 -20.39 -0.91 0.27
N PRO A 138 -19.61 -1.35 1.28
CA PRO A 138 -19.22 -2.76 1.41
C PRO A 138 -20.43 -3.63 1.80
N MET A 139 -20.92 -4.43 0.84
CA MET A 139 -22.12 -5.28 1.02
C MET A 139 -21.94 -6.77 0.71
N SER A 140 -20.76 -7.20 0.25
CA SER A 140 -20.56 -8.59 -0.23
C SER A 140 -19.56 -9.38 0.60
N GLY A 141 -19.35 -8.95 1.84
CA GLY A 141 -18.39 -9.50 2.78
C GLY A 141 -16.97 -9.03 2.46
N GLN A 142 -16.00 -9.60 3.17
CA GLN A 142 -14.63 -9.10 3.15
C GLN A 142 -13.59 -10.21 2.96
N ILE A 143 -12.55 -9.91 2.20
CA ILE A 143 -11.46 -10.83 1.90
C ILE A 143 -10.20 -10.30 2.58
N VAL A 144 -9.63 -11.13 3.46
CA VAL A 144 -8.40 -10.81 4.19
C VAL A 144 -7.24 -11.59 3.60
N ASP A 145 -6.18 -10.88 3.27
CA ASP A 145 -4.96 -11.49 2.76
C ASP A 145 -3.73 -10.64 3.05
N ALA A 146 -2.55 -11.22 2.85
CA ALA A 146 -1.28 -10.56 3.08
C ALA A 146 -0.34 -10.71 1.88
N SER A 147 0.38 -9.63 1.57
CA SER A 147 1.47 -9.70 0.58
C SER A 147 2.78 -9.24 1.19
N LEU A 148 3.85 -9.96 0.85
CA LEU A 148 5.21 -9.58 1.20
C LEU A 148 5.69 -8.42 0.34
N ILE A 149 6.30 -7.44 0.99
CA ILE A 149 6.93 -6.27 0.36
C ILE A 149 8.42 -6.30 0.71
N ALA A 150 9.25 -6.34 -0.33
CA ALA A 150 10.70 -6.46 -0.17
C ALA A 150 11.32 -5.15 0.34
N ALA A 151 12.31 -5.30 1.21
CA ALA A 151 13.21 -4.24 1.66
C ALA A 151 14.67 -4.55 1.23
N PRO A 152 15.55 -3.54 1.11
CA PRO A 152 16.96 -3.73 0.83
C PRO A 152 17.62 -4.68 1.83
N LYS A 153 18.28 -5.72 1.31
CA LYS A 153 19.00 -6.71 2.12
C LYS A 153 20.25 -6.07 2.71
N GLN A 154 20.37 -6.09 4.03
CA GLN A 154 21.53 -5.53 4.74
C GLN A 154 22.56 -6.63 5.05
N ARG A 155 23.84 -6.31 4.88
CA ARG A 155 24.95 -7.17 5.30
C ARG A 155 25.22 -6.94 6.80
N ASN A 156 24.97 -7.97 7.60
CA ASN A 156 25.19 -8.00 9.05
C ASN A 156 25.97 -9.28 9.41
N SER A 157 26.78 -9.23 10.46
CA SER A 157 27.43 -10.42 11.02
C SER A 157 26.42 -11.34 11.72
N ASP A 158 26.80 -12.58 12.01
CA ASP A 158 25.87 -13.54 12.64
C ASP A 158 25.53 -13.15 14.09
N GLY A 159 26.48 -12.55 14.82
CA GLY A 159 26.21 -11.95 16.13
C GLY A 159 25.20 -10.79 16.06
N GLU A 160 25.39 -9.88 15.10
CA GLU A 160 24.44 -8.78 14.87
C GLU A 160 23.03 -9.30 14.52
N LYS A 161 22.93 -10.35 13.69
CA LYS A 161 21.65 -10.98 13.35
C LYS A 161 20.95 -11.58 14.57
N ALA A 162 21.71 -12.22 15.47
CA ALA A 162 21.17 -12.83 16.68
C ALA A 162 20.57 -11.75 17.61
N ASP A 163 21.26 -10.63 17.78
CA ASP A 163 20.77 -9.52 18.60
C ASP A 163 19.51 -8.87 18.00
N ILE A 164 19.49 -8.59 16.70
CA ILE A 164 18.31 -8.05 16.01
C ILE A 164 17.11 -9.00 16.15
N LYS A 165 17.35 -10.31 16.02
CA LYS A 165 16.30 -11.33 16.20
C LYS A 165 15.76 -11.34 17.63
N ALA A 166 16.62 -11.07 18.62
CA ALA A 166 16.23 -10.91 20.02
C ALA A 166 15.62 -9.54 20.35
N GLY A 167 15.49 -8.63 19.36
CA GLY A 167 14.99 -7.28 19.55
C GLY A 167 15.97 -6.32 20.22
N ARG A 168 17.26 -6.70 20.32
CA ARG A 168 18.32 -5.87 20.88
C ARG A 168 19.08 -5.16 19.75
N VAL A 169 19.55 -3.95 20.05
CA VAL A 169 20.49 -3.24 19.17
C VAL A 169 21.91 -3.74 19.47
N PRO A 170 22.65 -4.26 18.48
CA PRO A 170 24.03 -4.67 18.68
C PRO A 170 24.88 -3.57 19.31
N GLU A 171 25.68 -3.91 20.33
CA GLU A 171 26.49 -2.94 21.10
C GLU A 171 27.44 -2.12 20.19
N ALA A 172 28.02 -2.78 19.18
CA ALA A 172 28.85 -2.14 18.16
C ALA A 172 28.14 -1.04 17.35
N TRP A 173 26.81 -1.01 17.34
CA TRP A 173 26.02 0.05 16.68
C TRP A 173 25.63 1.16 17.65
N GLN A 174 25.49 0.85 18.94
CA GLN A 174 25.19 1.85 19.97
C GLN A 174 26.33 2.87 20.07
N SER A 175 27.57 2.42 19.95
CA SER A 175 28.75 3.30 19.88
C SER A 175 28.86 4.11 18.58
N HIS A 176 28.06 3.80 17.55
CA HIS A 176 28.10 4.47 16.24
C HIS A 176 26.69 4.90 15.78
N PRO A 177 26.15 6.01 16.31
CA PRO A 177 24.79 6.47 16.00
C PRO A 177 24.51 6.67 14.50
N ALA A 178 25.52 7.08 13.72
CA ALA A 178 25.39 7.23 12.27
C ALA A 178 25.14 5.88 11.56
N LYS A 179 25.82 4.81 12.00
CA LYS A 179 25.63 3.45 11.49
C LYS A 179 24.24 2.93 11.86
N LEU A 180 23.80 3.17 13.10
CA LEU A 180 22.49 2.74 13.58
C LEU A 180 21.34 3.31 12.73
N ARG A 181 21.41 4.60 12.35
CA ARG A 181 20.39 5.25 11.51
C ARG A 181 20.23 4.64 10.12
N GLN A 182 21.25 3.91 9.64
CA GLN A 182 21.24 3.24 8.33
C GLN A 182 20.79 1.77 8.42
N LYS A 183 20.63 1.22 9.63
CA LYS A 183 20.27 -0.19 9.85
C LYS A 183 18.77 -0.34 10.12
N ASP A 184 18.15 -1.28 9.42
CA ASP A 184 16.76 -1.64 9.63
C ASP A 184 16.68 -2.77 10.67
N CYS A 185 16.37 -2.38 11.90
CA CYS A 185 16.20 -3.30 13.03
C CYS A 185 14.79 -3.91 13.09
N ASP A 186 13.86 -3.50 12.23
CA ASP A 186 12.45 -3.93 12.26
C ASP A 186 12.13 -4.95 11.18
N ALA A 187 12.72 -4.81 9.99
CA ALA A 187 12.56 -5.78 8.90
C ALA A 187 13.06 -7.17 9.30
N ARG A 188 12.35 -8.22 8.86
CA ARG A 188 12.69 -9.62 9.18
C ARG A 188 12.76 -10.47 7.92
N TRP A 189 13.40 -11.64 8.05
CA TRP A 189 13.45 -12.66 7.01
C TRP A 189 12.28 -13.61 7.12
N THR A 190 11.75 -14.02 5.97
CA THR A 190 10.77 -15.11 5.86
C THR A 190 11.09 -15.99 4.66
N LEU A 191 10.53 -17.20 4.64
CA LEU A 191 10.68 -18.16 3.55
C LEU A 191 9.35 -18.31 2.83
N VAL A 192 9.37 -18.06 1.52
CA VAL A 192 8.25 -18.36 0.64
C VAL A 192 8.55 -19.67 -0.07
N PHE A 193 7.66 -20.64 0.06
CA PHE A 193 7.80 -21.93 -0.61
C PHE A 193 7.00 -21.92 -1.91
N GLY A 194 7.71 -21.99 -3.04
CA GLY A 194 7.13 -22.31 -4.34
C GLY A 194 7.03 -23.82 -4.49
N LYS A 195 5.81 -24.34 -4.59
CA LYS A 195 5.61 -25.76 -4.89
C LYS A 195 6.08 -26.04 -6.30
N ALA A 196 6.91 -27.06 -6.46
CA ALA A 196 7.29 -27.50 -7.80
C ALA A 196 6.05 -27.96 -8.57
N ARG A 197 5.92 -27.48 -9.81
CA ARG A 197 4.93 -28.03 -10.74
C ARG A 197 5.43 -29.38 -11.23
N GLU A 198 4.57 -30.37 -11.19
CA GLU A 198 4.77 -31.67 -11.81
C GLU A 198 4.72 -31.44 -13.33
N ARG A 199 5.78 -31.82 -14.04
CA ARG A 199 5.81 -31.77 -15.50
C ARG A 199 4.96 -32.92 -16.07
N ASP A 200 4.57 -32.80 -17.34
CA ASP A 200 3.82 -33.84 -18.06
C ASP A 200 4.59 -35.18 -18.14
N ASP A 201 5.92 -35.15 -17.92
CA ASP A 201 6.81 -36.33 -17.82
C ASP A 201 6.80 -37.03 -16.45
N GLY A 202 6.01 -36.55 -15.48
CA GLY A 202 5.91 -37.12 -14.12
C GLY A 202 7.07 -36.74 -13.19
N THR A 203 8.05 -35.95 -13.64
CA THR A 203 9.13 -35.48 -12.78
C THR A 203 8.69 -34.28 -11.93
N ARG A 204 9.01 -34.34 -10.63
CA ARG A 204 8.81 -33.23 -9.69
C ARG A 204 10.15 -32.63 -9.33
N HIS A 205 10.35 -31.35 -9.63
CA HIS A 205 11.47 -30.62 -9.04
C HIS A 205 11.28 -30.47 -7.52
N ALA A 206 12.36 -30.19 -6.79
CA ALA A 206 12.26 -29.86 -5.37
C ALA A 206 11.49 -28.56 -5.17
N ASP A 207 10.77 -28.44 -4.06
CA ASP A 207 10.13 -27.18 -3.65
C ASP A 207 11.20 -26.09 -3.50
N ILE A 208 10.94 -24.91 -4.07
CA ILE A 208 11.90 -23.80 -4.03
C ILE A 208 11.58 -22.94 -2.82
N ALA A 209 12.53 -22.82 -1.88
CA ALA A 209 12.45 -21.87 -0.78
C ALA A 209 13.09 -20.54 -1.21
N ILE A 210 12.28 -19.50 -1.35
CA ILE A 210 12.71 -18.15 -1.71
C ILE A 210 12.76 -17.30 -0.44
N PRO A 211 13.95 -16.88 0.02
CA PRO A 211 14.07 -16.01 1.18
C PRO A 211 13.71 -14.57 0.81
N VAL A 212 12.77 -13.99 1.55
CA VAL A 212 12.31 -12.62 1.39
C VAL A 212 12.62 -11.84 2.67
N PHE A 213 13.24 -10.68 2.51
CA PHE A 213 13.52 -9.74 3.60
C PHE A 213 12.64 -8.51 3.45
N GLY A 214 11.95 -8.10 4.52
CA GLY A 214 11.14 -6.90 4.52
C GLY A 214 9.92 -6.99 5.43
N TYR A 215 8.77 -6.59 4.89
CA TYR A 215 7.52 -6.37 5.61
C TYR A 215 6.35 -7.12 4.95
N LYS A 216 5.22 -7.22 5.65
CA LYS A 216 3.94 -7.70 5.13
C LYS A 216 2.93 -6.58 5.11
N ASN A 217 2.23 -6.43 3.99
CA ASN A 217 1.03 -5.63 3.87
C ASN A 217 -0.18 -6.55 4.09
N HIS A 218 -0.83 -6.43 5.23
CA HIS A 218 -2.09 -7.10 5.52
C HIS A 218 -3.23 -6.20 5.09
N ILE A 219 -4.16 -6.71 4.28
CA ILE A 219 -5.31 -5.94 3.80
C ILE A 219 -6.60 -6.72 4.02
N SER A 220 -7.68 -5.98 4.24
CA SER A 220 -9.05 -6.45 4.13
C SER A 220 -9.74 -5.63 3.04
N ILE A 221 -10.24 -6.32 2.02
CA ILE A 221 -10.91 -5.70 0.88
C ILE A 221 -12.40 -5.99 0.90
N ASP A 222 -13.20 -5.08 0.37
CA ASP A 222 -14.58 -5.39 0.04
C ASP A 222 -14.63 -6.25 -1.23
N ARG A 223 -15.46 -7.31 -1.23
CA ARG A 223 -15.48 -8.26 -2.34
C ARG A 223 -16.08 -7.68 -3.63
N ARG A 224 -17.07 -6.79 -3.54
CA ARG A 224 -17.87 -6.34 -4.69
C ARG A 224 -17.12 -5.34 -5.55
N HIS A 225 -16.57 -4.32 -4.90
CA HIS A 225 -15.89 -3.21 -5.52
C HIS A 225 -14.38 -3.39 -5.46
N GLY A 226 -13.84 -4.14 -4.50
CA GLY A 226 -12.41 -4.43 -4.42
C GLY A 226 -11.58 -3.27 -3.86
N PHE A 227 -12.18 -2.38 -3.07
CA PHE A 227 -11.41 -1.38 -2.33
C PHE A 227 -10.81 -2.01 -1.07
N ILE A 228 -9.61 -1.56 -0.72
CA ILE A 228 -9.01 -1.83 0.58
C ILE A 228 -9.79 -1.01 1.61
N ARG A 229 -10.31 -1.65 2.66
CA ARG A 229 -11.10 -1.02 3.73
C ARG A 229 -10.35 -0.95 5.05
N LYS A 230 -9.54 -1.97 5.34
CA LYS A 230 -8.62 -2.01 6.48
C LYS A 230 -7.28 -2.54 6.02
N TRP A 231 -6.22 -2.08 6.66
CA TRP A 231 -4.88 -2.56 6.39
C TRP A 231 -4.02 -2.41 7.65
N ASP A 232 -2.96 -3.22 7.74
CA ASP A 232 -1.92 -3.07 8.74
C ASP A 232 -0.59 -3.62 8.19
N VAL A 233 0.51 -3.23 8.83
CA VAL A 233 1.86 -3.61 8.38
C VAL A 233 2.63 -4.22 9.52
N THR A 234 3.26 -5.36 9.24
CA THR A 234 4.18 -6.03 10.15
C THR A 234 5.50 -6.34 9.48
N ASP A 235 6.48 -6.80 10.24
CA ASP A 235 7.65 -7.45 9.68
C ASP A 235 7.26 -8.73 8.91
N ALA A 236 8.14 -9.19 8.02
CA ALA A 236 7.86 -10.34 7.17
C ALA A 236 7.76 -11.69 7.90
N ALA A 237 8.29 -11.81 9.12
CA ALA A 237 8.26 -13.04 9.90
C ALA A 237 7.00 -13.15 10.78
N ALA A 238 6.29 -12.05 11.01
CA ALA A 238 5.05 -12.04 11.79
C ALA A 238 4.02 -13.06 11.27
N HIS A 239 3.32 -13.69 12.21
CA HIS A 239 2.29 -14.68 11.90
C HIS A 239 0.95 -14.01 11.57
N ASP A 240 0.49 -14.20 10.33
CA ASP A 240 -0.69 -13.54 9.76
C ASP A 240 -1.95 -13.71 10.61
N GLY A 241 -2.14 -14.89 11.20
CA GLY A 241 -3.33 -15.19 12.00
C GLY A 241 -3.53 -14.29 13.22
N ALA A 242 -2.52 -13.59 13.74
CA ALA A 242 -2.73 -12.65 14.84
C ALA A 242 -3.37 -11.33 14.38
N MET A 243 -3.34 -11.02 13.07
CA MET A 243 -3.75 -9.71 12.55
C MET A 243 -5.26 -9.50 12.49
N LEU A 244 -6.06 -10.56 12.34
CA LEU A 244 -7.53 -10.43 12.33
C LEU A 244 -8.07 -9.73 13.57
N ARG A 245 -7.50 -10.06 14.74
CA ARG A 245 -7.93 -9.52 16.04
C ARG A 245 -7.41 -8.11 16.32
N ARG A 246 -6.51 -7.58 15.48
CA ARG A 246 -5.92 -6.24 15.60
C ARG A 246 -6.69 -5.17 14.82
N GLY A 247 -7.95 -5.44 14.45
CA GLY A 247 -8.79 -4.48 13.73
C GLY A 247 -8.72 -4.56 12.21
N LEU A 248 -8.21 -5.68 11.66
CA LEU A 248 -8.16 -5.90 10.21
C LEU A 248 -9.56 -6.20 9.62
N LEU A 249 -10.55 -6.56 10.45
CA LEU A 249 -11.92 -6.75 10.01
C LEU A 249 -12.73 -5.46 10.12
N ASP A 250 -13.44 -5.13 9.04
CA ASP A 250 -14.38 -4.02 9.02
C ASP A 250 -15.77 -4.49 9.47
N ARG A 251 -16.27 -3.94 10.58
CA ARG A 251 -17.60 -4.22 11.12
C ARG A 251 -18.72 -3.44 10.42
N SER A 252 -18.37 -2.41 9.68
CA SER A 252 -19.34 -1.61 8.93
C SER A 252 -19.71 -2.25 7.58
N ASN A 253 -19.08 -3.38 7.22
CA ASN A 253 -19.52 -4.20 6.12
C ASN A 253 -20.85 -4.86 6.49
N THR A 254 -21.87 -4.63 5.67
CA THR A 254 -23.23 -5.13 5.95
C THR A 254 -23.32 -6.66 5.85
N ALA A 255 -22.40 -7.30 5.14
CA ALA A 255 -22.27 -8.74 5.10
C ALA A 255 -21.19 -9.24 6.07
N SER A 256 -21.57 -10.23 6.87
CA SER A 256 -20.73 -10.80 7.93
C SER A 256 -19.66 -11.78 7.45
N THR A 257 -19.69 -12.21 6.18
CA THR A 257 -18.80 -13.28 5.70
C THR A 257 -17.36 -12.79 5.52
N VAL A 258 -16.43 -13.58 6.05
CA VAL A 258 -14.98 -13.33 6.01
C VAL A 258 -14.27 -14.48 5.29
N TRP A 259 -13.57 -14.18 4.19
CA TRP A 259 -12.72 -15.13 3.50
C TRP A 259 -11.25 -14.83 3.79
N ALA A 260 -10.48 -15.85 4.17
CA ALA A 260 -9.04 -15.69 4.41
C ALA A 260 -8.27 -16.99 4.15
N ASP A 261 -6.94 -16.89 4.10
CA ASP A 261 -6.10 -18.08 3.98
C ASP A 261 -6.08 -18.95 5.24
N SER A 262 -5.66 -20.20 5.06
CA SER A 262 -5.54 -21.19 6.13
C SER A 262 -4.58 -20.76 7.25
N ALA A 263 -3.63 -19.83 6.97
CA ALA A 263 -2.80 -19.17 7.97
C ALA A 263 -3.64 -18.44 9.03
N TYR A 264 -4.79 -17.89 8.64
CA TYR A 264 -5.72 -17.18 9.52
C TYR A 264 -6.64 -18.11 10.32
N ARG A 265 -6.64 -19.42 10.03
CA ARG A 265 -7.50 -20.37 10.75
C ARG A 265 -6.87 -20.79 12.08
N SER A 266 -7.36 -20.23 13.18
CA SER A 266 -6.98 -20.59 14.55
C SER A 266 -8.22 -20.59 15.46
N LYS A 267 -8.23 -21.39 16.53
CA LYS A 267 -9.36 -21.42 17.48
C LYS A 267 -9.71 -20.03 18.01
N ALA A 268 -8.68 -19.23 18.31
CA ALA A 268 -8.86 -17.86 18.79
C ALA A 268 -9.46 -16.92 17.73
N ASN A 269 -9.18 -17.13 16.44
CA ASN A 269 -9.79 -16.32 15.37
C ASN A 269 -11.22 -16.74 15.09
N GLU A 270 -11.52 -18.04 15.10
CA GLU A 270 -12.88 -18.53 14.93
C GLU A 270 -13.77 -17.99 16.07
N ALA A 271 -13.34 -18.15 17.32
CA ALA A 271 -14.05 -17.59 18.48
C ALA A 271 -14.19 -16.05 18.41
N PHE A 272 -13.17 -15.35 17.92
CA PHE A 272 -13.25 -13.89 17.72
C PHE A 272 -14.26 -13.52 16.64
N MET A 273 -14.31 -14.25 15.52
CA MET A 273 -15.27 -14.01 14.46
C MET A 273 -16.69 -14.28 14.95
N ASP A 274 -16.93 -15.41 15.60
CA ASP A 274 -18.23 -15.79 16.16
C ASP A 274 -18.71 -14.74 17.18
N ALA A 275 -17.84 -14.33 18.11
CA ALA A 275 -18.19 -13.33 19.14
C ALA A 275 -18.53 -11.94 18.58
N HIS A 276 -18.09 -11.63 17.35
CA HIS A 276 -18.34 -10.34 16.70
C HIS A 276 -19.32 -10.44 15.52
N GLY A 277 -20.02 -11.57 15.39
CA GLY A 277 -21.07 -11.77 14.38
C GLY A 277 -20.54 -11.98 12.96
N PHE A 278 -19.29 -12.38 12.79
CA PHE A 278 -18.71 -12.71 11.48
C PHE A 278 -18.89 -14.19 11.14
N ASN A 279 -19.19 -14.47 9.86
CA ASN A 279 -19.29 -15.82 9.33
C ASN A 279 -17.96 -16.24 8.69
N SER A 280 -17.30 -17.24 9.26
CA SER A 280 -15.98 -17.69 8.83
C SER A 280 -16.02 -18.59 7.60
N GLU A 281 -15.42 -18.12 6.50
CA GLU A 281 -15.12 -18.91 5.30
C GLU A 281 -13.61 -19.01 5.08
N VAL A 282 -12.87 -19.21 6.17
CA VAL A 282 -11.41 -19.39 6.15
C VAL A 282 -11.03 -20.80 5.66
N HIS A 283 -9.99 -20.89 4.83
CA HIS A 283 -9.51 -22.17 4.29
C HIS A 283 -9.19 -23.21 5.37
N ARG A 284 -9.62 -24.45 5.12
CA ARG A 284 -9.27 -25.58 5.99
C ARG A 284 -7.87 -26.09 5.64
N ARG A 285 -7.02 -26.25 6.66
CA ARG A 285 -5.66 -26.78 6.50
C ARG A 285 -5.69 -28.25 6.07
N LYS A 286 -4.75 -28.63 5.21
CA LYS A 286 -4.52 -30.03 4.86
C LYS A 286 -4.00 -30.78 6.10
N PRO A 287 -4.56 -31.95 6.46
CA PRO A 287 -4.03 -32.76 7.54
C PRO A 287 -2.62 -33.26 7.23
N LYS A 288 -1.75 -33.33 8.24
CA LYS A 288 -0.37 -33.84 8.06
C LYS A 288 -0.42 -35.32 7.64
N GLY A 289 0.34 -35.68 6.60
CA GLY A 289 0.48 -37.07 6.15
C GLY A 289 -0.77 -37.69 5.51
N ARG A 290 -1.86 -36.93 5.30
CA ARG A 290 -3.08 -37.45 4.67
C ARG A 290 -3.53 -36.59 3.50
N LEU A 291 -4.24 -37.21 2.57
CA LEU A 291 -4.93 -36.47 1.50
C LEU A 291 -6.08 -35.67 2.09
N MET A 292 -6.40 -34.54 1.45
CA MET A 292 -7.55 -33.73 1.83
C MET A 292 -8.82 -34.42 1.34
N ALA A 293 -9.81 -34.57 2.23
CA ALA A 293 -11.08 -35.18 1.88
C ALA A 293 -11.75 -34.43 0.69
N PRO A 294 -12.39 -35.14 -0.26
CA PRO A 294 -12.91 -34.51 -1.49
C PRO A 294 -13.90 -33.36 -1.23
N ASN A 295 -14.76 -33.48 -0.23
CA ASN A 295 -15.69 -32.43 0.18
C ASN A 295 -14.97 -31.17 0.70
N ILE A 296 -13.91 -31.33 1.51
CA ILE A 296 -13.09 -30.21 1.99
C ILE A 296 -12.35 -29.55 0.83
N ARG A 297 -11.81 -30.37 -0.09
CA ARG A 297 -11.13 -29.87 -1.29
C ARG A 297 -12.06 -29.02 -2.16
N ARG A 298 -13.29 -29.50 -2.42
CA ARG A 298 -14.31 -28.73 -3.14
C ARG A 298 -14.69 -27.44 -2.43
N GLY A 299 -14.88 -27.49 -1.10
CA GLY A 299 -15.17 -26.29 -0.29
C GLY A 299 -14.03 -25.27 -0.33
N ASN A 300 -12.77 -25.71 -0.22
CA ASN A 300 -11.62 -24.80 -0.38
C ASN A 300 -11.51 -24.24 -1.80
N ALA A 301 -11.83 -25.02 -2.85
CA ALA A 301 -11.85 -24.51 -4.22
C ALA A 301 -12.89 -23.40 -4.41
N ALA A 302 -14.09 -23.55 -3.85
CA ALA A 302 -15.12 -22.51 -3.87
C ALA A 302 -14.67 -21.24 -3.13
N ARG A 303 -14.02 -21.38 -1.97
CA ARG A 303 -13.43 -20.25 -1.23
C ARG A 303 -12.30 -19.56 -2.01
N SER A 304 -11.43 -20.33 -2.66
CA SER A 304 -10.37 -19.78 -3.51
C SER A 304 -10.92 -18.94 -4.65
N ALA A 305 -12.01 -19.37 -5.30
CA ALA A 305 -12.65 -18.61 -6.37
C ALA A 305 -13.14 -17.24 -5.89
N VAL A 306 -13.66 -17.14 -4.66
CA VAL A 306 -14.04 -15.84 -4.06
C VAL A 306 -12.81 -15.02 -3.70
N ARG A 307 -11.79 -15.65 -3.09
CA ARG A 307 -10.55 -14.97 -2.68
C ARG A 307 -9.77 -14.38 -3.84
N ALA A 308 -9.87 -14.94 -5.05
CA ALA A 308 -9.20 -14.42 -6.25
C ALA A 308 -9.47 -12.92 -6.50
N ALA A 309 -10.57 -12.36 -5.98
CA ALA A 309 -10.85 -10.93 -6.05
C ALA A 309 -9.81 -10.02 -5.37
N VAL A 310 -8.94 -10.55 -4.48
CA VAL A 310 -7.82 -9.79 -3.88
C VAL A 310 -6.59 -9.73 -4.79
N GLU A 311 -6.46 -10.67 -5.74
CA GLU A 311 -5.27 -10.77 -6.59
C GLU A 311 -5.03 -9.51 -7.44
N PRO A 312 -6.04 -8.80 -7.99
CA PRO A 312 -5.82 -7.55 -8.69
C PRO A 312 -5.14 -6.47 -7.84
N VAL A 313 -5.39 -6.45 -6.53
CA VAL A 313 -4.76 -5.50 -5.59
C VAL A 313 -3.26 -5.76 -5.53
N PHE A 314 -2.87 -6.99 -5.21
CA PHE A 314 -1.46 -7.35 -5.08
C PHE A 314 -0.73 -7.39 -6.42
N SER A 315 -1.41 -7.78 -7.50
CA SER A 315 -0.87 -7.74 -8.86
C SER A 315 -0.53 -6.31 -9.25
N HIS A 316 -1.40 -5.34 -8.95
CA HIS A 316 -1.12 -3.94 -9.20
C HIS A 316 0.03 -3.41 -8.34
N GLN A 317 0.06 -3.75 -7.05
CA GLN A 317 1.12 -3.34 -6.14
C GLN A 317 2.49 -3.90 -6.54
N LYS A 318 2.56 -5.16 -6.97
CA LYS A 318 3.82 -5.80 -7.39
C LYS A 318 4.24 -5.46 -8.82
N GLY A 319 3.27 -5.30 -9.72
CA GLY A 319 3.50 -4.99 -11.13
C GLY A 319 3.66 -3.49 -11.34
N ALA A 320 2.56 -2.81 -11.62
CA ALA A 320 2.57 -1.40 -12.02
C ALA A 320 3.20 -0.46 -10.99
N MET A 321 2.94 -0.67 -9.70
CA MET A 321 3.56 0.14 -8.64
C MET A 321 4.97 -0.34 -8.25
N ALA A 322 5.40 -1.55 -8.65
CA ALA A 322 6.67 -2.15 -8.25
C ALA A 322 7.03 -1.93 -6.76
N LEU A 323 6.04 -2.09 -5.86
CA LEU A 323 6.10 -1.61 -4.48
C LEU A 323 7.27 -2.27 -3.71
N THR A 324 8.19 -1.43 -3.22
CA THR A 324 9.32 -1.82 -2.37
C THR A 324 9.47 -0.84 -1.22
N VAL A 325 9.95 -1.29 -0.06
CA VAL A 325 10.21 -0.42 1.10
C VAL A 325 11.70 -0.13 1.17
N ARG A 326 12.10 1.11 0.86
CA ARG A 326 13.49 1.59 0.96
C ARG A 326 13.75 2.41 2.22
N THR A 327 12.70 2.68 2.98
CA THR A 327 12.77 3.42 4.24
C THR A 327 13.18 2.49 5.37
N VAL A 328 13.85 3.05 6.38
CA VAL A 328 14.31 2.31 7.56
C VAL A 328 13.27 2.46 8.68
N GLY A 329 12.82 1.31 9.20
CA GLY A 329 11.93 1.21 10.35
C GLY A 329 10.45 1.05 10.01
N ILE A 330 9.72 0.36 10.90
CA ILE A 330 8.33 -0.07 10.69
C ILE A 330 7.38 1.12 10.50
N ALA A 331 7.57 2.23 11.21
CA ALA A 331 6.71 3.40 11.09
C ALA A 331 6.74 3.99 9.66
N ARG A 332 7.94 4.12 9.09
CA ARG A 332 8.11 4.62 7.72
C ARG A 332 7.67 3.58 6.68
N ALA A 333 7.87 2.30 6.96
CA ALA A 333 7.36 1.22 6.11
C ALA A 333 5.83 1.26 6.06
N LYS A 334 5.19 1.43 7.23
CA LYS A 334 3.74 1.56 7.39
C LYS A 334 3.20 2.78 6.63
N ALA A 335 3.83 3.94 6.77
CA ALA A 335 3.45 5.13 6.01
C ALA A 335 3.56 4.91 4.49
N LYS A 336 4.66 4.31 4.01
CA LYS A 336 4.85 4.03 2.57
C LYS A 336 3.83 3.05 2.02
N ILE A 337 3.57 1.94 2.73
CA ILE A 337 2.59 0.93 2.31
C ILE A 337 1.17 1.48 2.39
N GLY A 338 0.86 2.26 3.43
CA GLY A 338 -0.43 2.95 3.56
C GLY A 338 -0.72 3.89 2.40
N LEU A 339 0.28 4.70 1.99
CA LEU A 339 0.17 5.54 0.80
C LEU A 339 -0.03 4.71 -0.48
N ALA A 340 0.65 3.58 -0.63
CA ALA A 340 0.44 2.69 -1.78
C ALA A 340 -0.97 2.07 -1.79
N ASN A 341 -1.50 1.68 -0.62
CA ASN A 341 -2.87 1.19 -0.47
C ASN A 341 -3.89 2.29 -0.82
N LEU A 342 -3.67 3.52 -0.35
CA LEU A 342 -4.53 4.66 -0.67
C LEU A 342 -4.50 5.00 -2.17
N THR A 343 -3.32 5.08 -2.77
CA THR A 343 -3.18 5.33 -4.22
C THR A 343 -3.80 4.21 -5.05
N TYR A 344 -3.74 2.96 -4.58
CA TYR A 344 -4.46 1.86 -5.23
C TYR A 344 -5.97 2.11 -5.19
N ASN A 345 -6.52 2.52 -4.04
CA ASN A 345 -7.94 2.82 -3.90
C ASN A 345 -8.37 3.99 -4.80
N ILE A 346 -7.57 5.05 -4.93
CA ILE A 346 -7.83 6.16 -5.88
C ILE A 346 -7.94 5.61 -7.32
N ARG A 347 -6.97 4.79 -7.74
CA ARG A 347 -7.03 4.13 -9.05
C ARG A 347 -8.26 3.24 -9.19
N ARG A 348 -8.63 2.53 -8.13
CA ARG A 348 -9.79 1.64 -8.12
C ARG A 348 -11.10 2.42 -8.27
N LEU A 349 -11.17 3.61 -7.69
CA LEU A 349 -12.32 4.51 -7.85
C LEU A 349 -12.43 4.97 -9.31
N VAL A 350 -11.33 5.43 -9.91
CA VAL A 350 -11.30 5.78 -11.35
C VAL A 350 -11.77 4.63 -12.24
N PHE A 351 -11.40 3.39 -11.91
CA PHE A 351 -11.88 2.21 -12.66
C PHE A 351 -13.40 2.05 -12.58
N HIS A 352 -14.02 2.27 -11.41
CA HIS A 352 -15.47 2.17 -11.26
C HIS A 352 -16.19 3.34 -11.91
N GLU A 353 -15.72 4.57 -11.74
CA GLU A 353 -16.31 5.76 -12.39
C GLU A 353 -16.30 5.64 -13.92
N ARG A 354 -15.19 5.15 -14.49
CA ARG A 354 -15.11 4.90 -15.95
C ARG A 354 -16.07 3.81 -16.40
N ARG A 355 -16.33 2.78 -15.57
CA ARG A 355 -17.29 1.74 -15.90
C ARG A 355 -18.73 2.22 -15.77
N ALA A 356 -19.02 3.06 -14.78
CA ALA A 356 -20.33 3.66 -14.61
C ALA A 356 -20.66 4.61 -15.77
N GLY A 357 -19.70 5.41 -16.25
CA GLY A 357 -19.90 6.28 -17.42
C GLY A 357 -19.98 5.56 -18.77
N LEU A 358 -19.66 4.26 -18.84
CA LEU A 358 -19.81 3.42 -20.04
C LEU A 358 -21.10 2.59 -20.02
N ALA A 359 -21.79 2.53 -18.88
CA ALA A 359 -23.05 1.81 -18.68
C ALA A 359 -24.22 2.79 -18.82
#